data_AF-A0A8C9U1Q1-F1
#
_entry.id   AF-A0A8C9U1Q1-F1
#
_cell.length_a   1.000
_cell.length_b   1.000
_cell.length_c   1.000
_cell.angle_alpha   90.00
_cell.angle_beta   90.00
_cell.angle_gamma   90.00
#
_symmetry.space_group_name_H-M   'P 1'
#
loop_
_entity.id
_entity.type
_entity.pdbx_description
1 polymer ?
#
loop_
_entity_poly.entity_id
_entity_poly.type
_entity_poly.pdbx_seq_one_letter_code
_entity_poly.pdbx_strand_id
1 'polypeptide(L)'
;MYSEKIELCNLKAIVMENPGIKVGPAVYTLMLLNEQVQLKIDSLDTGEEWKGFIMTVANLKIPSKLQLLPGQMLKLEETLEMERKRTAAQPPSVPWETSDLQTQDPSNIYDDVISSIPSVFFVSRQEAKRMLEEHPDYGSIILRPATDNVNYAITLRQMMPSGPVTKHFKVRSEASGFVIELDSPVTVPTLSAVLEYFVEHIPGNLRPYVDPKPYETRIDLCPPAMPPERGPVPAKPAAKPKVTPRARVVPMIRSPQPATAGPPLPPKPPMEQEKENEYIEPDHPGKEMSFKDELDQTLRKRREQLYSASKSMEHCSLSNSGPASGPAV
;
A
#
# COMPACT_ATOMS: atom_id res chain seq x y z
N MET A 1 5.03 8.42 8.56
CA MET A 1 5.48 7.39 7.59
C MET A 1 4.27 7.11 6.72
N TYR A 2 4.32 7.48 5.45
CA TYR A 2 3.20 7.28 4.51
C TYR A 2 3.24 5.85 3.99
N SER A 3 2.12 5.13 4.02
CA SER A 3 1.99 3.77 3.50
C SER A 3 0.75 3.69 2.61
N GLU A 4 0.97 3.42 1.33
CA GLU A 4 -0.08 3.28 0.33
C GLU A 4 -0.50 1.80 0.23
N LYS A 5 -1.80 1.55 0.05
CA LYS A 5 -2.34 0.20 -0.11
C LYS A 5 -2.62 -0.07 -1.59
N ILE A 6 -2.20 -1.23 -2.07
CA ILE A 6 -2.38 -1.66 -3.47
C ILE A 6 -3.28 -2.90 -3.48
N GLU A 7 -4.34 -2.87 -4.28
CA GLU A 7 -5.24 -4.00 -4.45
C GLU A 7 -4.75 -4.94 -5.56
N LEU A 8 -4.35 -6.15 -5.19
CA LEU A 8 -3.73 -7.10 -6.12
C LEU A 8 -4.74 -7.96 -6.92
N CYS A 9 -6.04 -7.86 -6.64
CA CYS A 9 -7.10 -8.59 -7.35
C CYS A 9 -7.14 -8.28 -8.86
N ASN A 10 -6.64 -7.10 -9.24
CA ASN A 10 -6.64 -6.59 -10.61
C ASN A 10 -5.28 -6.69 -11.31
N LEU A 11 -4.33 -7.43 -10.73
CA LEU A 11 -2.98 -7.57 -11.26
C LEU A 11 -2.98 -8.42 -12.54
N LYS A 12 -2.66 -7.81 -13.69
CA LYS A 12 -2.56 -8.50 -14.98
C LYS A 12 -1.19 -9.14 -15.18
N ALA A 13 -0.13 -8.40 -14.86
CA ALA A 13 1.23 -8.86 -15.06
C ALA A 13 2.23 -8.06 -14.22
N ILE A 14 3.38 -8.68 -14.00
CA ILE A 14 4.54 -8.06 -13.37
C ILE A 14 5.67 -8.09 -14.39
N VAL A 15 6.17 -6.92 -14.78
CA VAL A 15 7.31 -6.77 -15.68
C VAL A 15 8.50 -6.27 -14.88
N MET A 16 9.65 -6.92 -15.05
CA MET A 16 10.90 -6.44 -14.50
C MET A 16 11.63 -5.65 -15.58
N GLU A 17 11.77 -4.34 -15.40
CA GLU A 17 12.66 -3.55 -16.24
C GLU A 17 14.08 -3.78 -15.73
N ASN A 18 14.87 -4.52 -16.49
CA ASN A 18 16.26 -4.78 -16.14
C ASN A 18 17.12 -3.66 -16.75
N PRO A 19 17.68 -2.72 -15.96
CA PRO A 19 18.59 -1.73 -16.50
C PRO A 19 19.89 -2.44 -16.86
N GLY A 20 20.03 -2.79 -18.14
CA GLY A 20 21.24 -3.42 -18.67
C GLY A 20 22.50 -2.74 -18.13
N ILE A 21 23.29 -3.51 -17.37
CA ILE A 21 24.69 -3.25 -17.00
C ILE A 21 24.93 -2.03 -16.08
N LYS A 22 23.90 -1.29 -15.65
CA LYS A 22 24.09 -0.16 -14.72
C LYS A 22 23.61 -0.53 -13.33
N VAL A 23 24.52 -0.44 -12.36
CA VAL A 23 24.28 -0.59 -10.92
C VAL A 23 23.24 0.44 -10.48
N GLY A 24 21.96 0.04 -10.55
CA GLY A 24 20.80 0.82 -10.17
C GLY A 24 19.76 -0.10 -9.54
N PRO A 25 18.84 0.44 -8.72
CA PRO A 25 17.80 -0.34 -8.07
C PRO A 25 16.89 -0.99 -9.13
N ALA A 26 16.54 -2.26 -8.91
CA ALA A 26 15.67 -2.99 -9.82
C ALA A 26 14.24 -2.44 -9.72
N VAL A 27 13.62 -2.14 -10.86
CA VAL A 27 12.24 -1.61 -10.88
C VAL A 27 11.30 -2.69 -11.40
N TYR A 28 10.34 -3.06 -10.56
CA TYR A 28 9.23 -3.92 -10.94
C TYR A 28 8.02 -3.07 -11.26
N THR A 29 7.47 -3.29 -12.44
CA THR A 29 6.28 -2.61 -12.92
C THR A 29 5.10 -3.56 -12.80
N LEU A 30 4.20 -3.27 -11.87
CA LEU A 30 2.92 -3.96 -11.75
C LEU A 30 1.94 -3.32 -12.73
N MET A 31 1.46 -4.11 -13.67
CA MET A 31 0.38 -3.71 -14.56
C MET A 31 -0.93 -4.19 -13.95
N LEU A 32 -1.64 -3.27 -13.30
CA LEU A 32 -3.00 -3.51 -12.84
C LEU A 32 -3.98 -3.13 -13.97
N LEU A 33 -5.24 -3.50 -13.83
CA LEU A 33 -6.27 -3.17 -14.81
C LEU A 33 -6.35 -1.66 -15.13
N ASN A 34 -6.21 -0.82 -14.11
CA ASN A 34 -6.50 0.62 -14.18
C ASN A 34 -5.27 1.50 -13.92
N GLU A 35 -4.17 0.91 -13.48
CA GLU A 35 -2.97 1.66 -13.10
C GLU A 35 -1.69 0.85 -13.31
N GLN A 36 -0.58 1.58 -13.39
CA GLN A 36 0.75 1.01 -13.44
C GLN A 36 1.53 1.50 -12.23
N VAL A 37 1.95 0.58 -11.38
CA VAL A 37 2.72 0.88 -10.18
C VAL A 37 4.17 0.46 -10.38
N GLN A 38 5.12 1.33 -10.04
CA GLN A 38 6.54 1.03 -10.08
C GLN A 38 7.07 0.79 -8.66
N LEU A 39 7.45 -0.45 -8.38
CA LEU A 39 8.13 -0.84 -7.15
C LEU A 39 9.64 -0.74 -7.36
N LYS A 40 10.27 0.16 -6.61
CA LYS A 40 11.73 0.25 -6.53
C LYS A 40 12.23 -0.76 -5.49
N ILE A 41 13.06 -1.69 -5.92
CA ILE A 41 13.59 -2.75 -5.07
C ILE A 41 15.10 -2.58 -4.88
N ASP A 42 15.55 -2.81 -3.65
CA ASP A 42 16.95 -2.62 -3.24
C ASP A 42 17.89 -3.73 -3.74
N SER A 43 17.39 -4.95 -3.93
CA SER A 43 18.17 -6.10 -4.42
C SER A 43 17.34 -7.05 -5.29
N LEU A 44 18.02 -7.85 -6.13
CA LEU A 44 17.35 -8.84 -6.98
C LEU A 44 16.72 -9.98 -6.16
N ASP A 45 17.39 -10.43 -5.10
CA ASP A 45 16.90 -11.47 -4.18
C ASP A 45 15.60 -11.03 -3.48
N THR A 46 15.61 -9.80 -2.95
CA THR A 46 14.41 -9.17 -2.37
C THR A 46 13.31 -9.02 -3.42
N GLY A 47 13.67 -8.69 -4.67
CA GLY A 47 12.71 -8.56 -5.78
C GLY A 47 12.04 -9.88 -6.13
N GLU A 48 12.79 -10.97 -6.13
CA GLU A 48 12.26 -12.32 -6.34
C GLU A 48 11.31 -12.73 -5.21
N GLU A 49 11.64 -12.37 -3.96
CA GLU A 49 10.78 -12.61 -2.80
C GLU A 49 9.46 -11.82 -2.90
N TRP A 50 9.52 -10.52 -3.17
CA TRP A 50 8.34 -9.67 -3.38
C TRP A 50 7.49 -10.17 -4.55
N LYS A 51 8.11 -10.53 -5.67
CA LYS A 51 7.41 -11.11 -6.82
C LYS A 51 6.67 -12.38 -6.43
N GLY A 52 7.32 -13.25 -5.64
CA GLY A 52 6.72 -14.47 -5.11
C GLY A 52 5.49 -14.20 -4.25
N PHE A 53 5.58 -13.29 -3.28
CA PHE A 53 4.47 -12.90 -2.42
C PHE A 53 3.30 -12.29 -3.21
N ILE A 54 3.60 -11.29 -4.05
CA ILE A 54 2.59 -10.58 -4.84
C ILE A 54 1.84 -11.58 -5.75
N MET A 55 2.56 -12.45 -6.47
CA MET A 55 1.90 -13.47 -7.31
C MET A 55 1.10 -14.48 -6.49
N THR A 56 1.58 -14.86 -5.30
CA THR A 56 0.89 -15.82 -4.43
C THR A 56 -0.43 -15.25 -3.90
N VAL A 57 -0.42 -14.00 -3.45
CA VAL A 57 -1.64 -13.31 -2.98
C VAL A 57 -2.59 -13.04 -4.14
N ALA A 58 -2.08 -12.53 -5.27
CA ALA A 58 -2.91 -12.18 -6.43
C ALA A 58 -3.59 -13.41 -7.08
N ASN A 59 -2.89 -14.55 -7.14
CA ASN A 59 -3.38 -15.74 -7.86
C ASN A 59 -3.81 -16.88 -6.94
N LEU A 60 -3.71 -16.72 -5.62
CA LEU A 60 -3.94 -17.78 -4.63
C LEU A 60 -3.18 -19.08 -4.96
N LYS A 61 -1.96 -18.97 -5.48
CA LYS A 61 -1.09 -20.11 -5.82
C LYS A 61 0.38 -19.71 -5.81
N ILE A 62 1.24 -20.61 -5.38
CA ILE A 62 2.70 -20.40 -5.42
C ILE A 62 3.20 -20.62 -6.85
N PRO A 63 3.89 -19.64 -7.45
CA PRO A 63 4.51 -19.79 -8.76
C PRO A 63 5.63 -20.85 -8.77
N SER A 64 5.62 -21.75 -9.75
CA SER A 64 6.60 -22.84 -9.85
C SER A 64 8.01 -22.40 -10.29
N LYS A 65 8.18 -21.15 -10.73
CA LYS A 65 9.44 -20.60 -11.27
C LYS A 65 9.93 -19.43 -10.39
N LEU A 66 10.32 -19.74 -9.15
CA LEU A 66 10.90 -18.80 -8.21
C LEU A 66 12.27 -19.30 -7.74
N GLN A 67 13.27 -18.43 -7.72
CA GLN A 67 14.60 -18.71 -7.18
C GLN A 67 14.70 -18.31 -5.70
N LEU A 68 13.80 -18.87 -4.87
CA LEU A 68 13.75 -18.59 -3.44
C LEU A 68 14.40 -19.70 -2.61
N LEU A 69 14.96 -19.32 -1.46
CA LEU A 69 15.49 -20.27 -0.49
C LEU A 69 14.34 -21.06 0.18
N PRO A 70 14.60 -22.27 0.71
CA PRO A 70 13.56 -23.10 1.34
C PRO A 70 12.79 -22.38 2.45
N GLY A 71 13.46 -21.54 3.24
CA GLY A 71 12.82 -20.76 4.30
C GLY A 71 11.88 -19.66 3.77
N GLN A 72 12.21 -19.03 2.64
CA GLN A 72 11.33 -18.07 1.98
C GLN A 72 10.12 -18.79 1.34
N MET A 73 10.33 -19.97 0.77
CA MET A 73 9.25 -20.79 0.22
C MET A 73 8.21 -21.16 1.29
N LEU A 74 8.67 -21.53 2.48
CA LEU A 74 7.79 -21.87 3.60
C LEU A 74 6.95 -20.66 4.06
N LYS A 75 7.51 -19.45 4.04
CA LYS A 75 6.75 -18.22 4.32
C LYS A 75 5.67 -17.95 3.26
N LEU A 76 5.96 -18.24 1.99
CA LEU A 76 4.98 -18.13 0.91
C LEU A 76 3.83 -19.13 1.10
N GLU A 77 4.13 -20.36 1.51
CA GLU A 77 3.12 -21.38 1.84
C GLU A 77 2.21 -20.94 3.00
N GLU A 78 2.81 -20.41 4.07
CA GLU A 78 2.06 -19.85 5.20
C GLU A 78 1.16 -18.70 4.75
N THR A 79 1.69 -17.78 3.94
CA THR A 79 0.94 -16.64 3.40
C THR A 79 -0.20 -17.09 2.51
N LEU A 80 0.01 -18.11 1.67
CA LEU A 80 -1.03 -18.68 0.83
C LEU A 80 -2.19 -19.23 1.68
N GLU A 81 -1.90 -19.97 2.75
CA GLU A 81 -2.94 -20.51 3.62
C GLU A 81 -3.67 -19.41 4.40
N MET A 82 -2.96 -18.39 4.87
CA MET A 82 -3.58 -17.21 5.49
C MET A 82 -4.51 -16.48 4.51
N GLU A 83 -4.07 -16.27 3.27
CA GLU A 83 -4.85 -15.57 2.26
C GLU A 83 -6.07 -16.38 1.81
N ARG A 84 -5.94 -17.71 1.74
CA ARG A 84 -7.07 -18.61 1.49
C ARG A 84 -8.12 -18.53 2.60
N LYS A 85 -7.70 -18.51 3.87
CA LYS A 85 -8.59 -18.33 5.02
C LYS A 85 -9.26 -16.96 5.00
N ARG A 86 -8.51 -15.89 4.69
CA ARG A 86 -9.03 -14.52 4.54
C ARG A 86 -10.12 -14.46 3.48
N THR A 87 -9.86 -15.06 2.32
CA THR A 87 -10.81 -15.11 1.20
C THR A 87 -12.05 -15.93 1.54
N ALA A 88 -11.90 -17.06 2.24
CA ALA A 88 -13.03 -17.91 2.65
C ALA A 88 -13.89 -17.31 3.77
N ALA A 89 -13.32 -16.43 4.60
CA ALA A 89 -14.04 -15.70 5.65
C ALA A 89 -14.80 -14.47 5.11
N GLN A 90 -14.52 -14.07 3.86
CA GLN A 90 -15.26 -13.04 3.16
C GLN A 90 -16.50 -13.68 2.51
N PRO A 91 -17.73 -13.16 2.70
CA PRO A 91 -18.91 -13.73 2.05
C PRO A 91 -18.73 -13.68 0.52
N PRO A 92 -19.20 -14.71 -0.23
CA PRO A 92 -19.09 -14.71 -1.67
C PRO A 92 -19.80 -13.47 -2.23
N SER A 93 -19.04 -12.57 -2.83
CA SER A 93 -19.57 -11.59 -3.77
C SER A 93 -20.28 -12.38 -4.85
N VAL A 94 -21.61 -12.28 -4.85
CA VAL A 94 -22.51 -12.94 -5.80
C VAL A 94 -21.98 -12.82 -7.23
N PRO A 95 -21.83 -13.94 -7.97
CA PRO A 95 -21.69 -13.89 -9.41
C PRO A 95 -23.02 -13.34 -9.95
N TRP A 96 -23.00 -12.14 -10.52
CA TRP A 96 -24.14 -11.71 -11.33
C TRP A 96 -24.18 -12.62 -12.55
N GLU A 97 -25.14 -13.54 -12.54
CA GLU A 97 -25.49 -14.33 -13.71
C GLU A 97 -25.88 -13.36 -14.84
N THR A 98 -25.06 -13.37 -15.88
CA THR A 98 -25.28 -12.68 -17.13
C THR A 98 -26.49 -13.30 -17.82
N SER A 99 -27.67 -12.72 -17.60
CA SER A 99 -28.79 -12.84 -18.52
C SER A 99 -28.62 -11.77 -19.60
N ASP A 100 -28.17 -12.22 -20.77
CA ASP A 100 -28.40 -11.68 -22.10
C ASP A 100 -28.86 -10.22 -22.23
N LEU A 101 -27.97 -9.34 -22.71
CA LEU A 101 -28.24 -8.31 -23.74
C LEU A 101 -26.91 -7.69 -24.21
N GLN A 102 -26.39 -8.25 -25.31
CA GLN A 102 -25.82 -7.55 -26.48
C GLN A 102 -24.97 -6.27 -26.28
N THR A 103 -23.65 -6.49 -26.39
CA THR A 103 -22.66 -5.62 -27.06
C THR A 103 -22.69 -4.11 -26.75
N GLN A 104 -22.08 -3.70 -25.64
CA GLN A 104 -21.30 -2.46 -25.60
C GLN A 104 -20.02 -2.65 -24.76
N ASP A 105 -18.98 -1.94 -25.19
CA ASP A 105 -17.59 -1.94 -24.75
C ASP A 105 -17.37 -2.07 -23.21
N PRO A 106 -16.56 -3.04 -22.73
CA PRO A 106 -16.36 -3.27 -21.29
C PRO A 106 -15.46 -2.23 -20.61
N SER A 107 -14.92 -1.24 -21.34
CA SER A 107 -14.08 -0.18 -20.75
C SER A 107 -14.86 0.91 -20.00
N ASN A 108 -16.17 1.06 -20.24
CA ASN A 108 -16.96 2.17 -19.69
C ASN A 108 -17.67 1.86 -18.37
N ILE A 109 -17.87 0.59 -18.00
CA ILE A 109 -18.65 0.23 -16.80
C ILE A 109 -17.87 0.53 -15.51
N TYR A 110 -16.54 0.38 -15.53
CA TYR A 110 -15.71 0.63 -14.35
C TYR A 110 -15.46 2.12 -14.13
N ASP A 111 -15.36 2.91 -15.20
CA ASP A 111 -15.26 4.38 -15.13
C ASP A 111 -16.59 4.99 -14.71
N ASP A 112 -17.73 4.45 -15.16
CA ASP A 112 -19.05 4.92 -14.73
C ASP A 112 -19.32 4.57 -13.27
N VAL A 113 -18.85 3.42 -12.76
CA VAL A 113 -18.95 3.06 -11.32
C VAL A 113 -17.99 3.88 -10.45
N ILE A 114 -16.75 4.15 -10.88
CA ILE A 114 -15.81 4.98 -10.12
C ILE A 114 -16.20 6.47 -10.17
N SER A 115 -16.78 6.94 -11.28
CA SER A 115 -17.36 8.28 -11.41
C SER A 115 -18.73 8.41 -10.72
N SER A 116 -19.42 7.29 -10.49
CA SER A 116 -20.69 7.17 -9.76
C SER A 116 -20.51 7.09 -8.24
N ILE A 117 -19.32 6.71 -7.76
CA ILE A 117 -19.01 6.74 -6.33
C ILE A 117 -18.76 8.20 -5.95
N PRO A 118 -19.66 8.84 -5.17
CA PRO A 118 -19.42 10.19 -4.66
C PRO A 118 -18.20 10.19 -3.73
N SER A 119 -17.76 11.37 -3.27
CA SER A 119 -16.65 11.61 -2.33
C SER A 119 -16.71 10.81 -1.01
N VAL A 120 -16.59 9.48 -1.07
CA VAL A 120 -16.42 8.56 0.04
C VAL A 120 -14.94 8.55 0.40
N PHE A 121 -14.63 8.97 1.62
CA PHE A 121 -13.29 8.91 2.16
C PHE A 121 -13.10 7.61 2.94
N PHE A 122 -12.05 6.85 2.63
CA PHE A 122 -11.66 5.63 3.35
C PHE A 122 -10.96 5.97 4.67
N VAL A 123 -11.69 6.62 5.58
CA VAL A 123 -11.17 7.13 6.85
C VAL A 123 -11.97 6.61 8.05
N SER A 124 -11.32 6.50 9.21
CA SER A 124 -11.99 6.08 10.45
C SER A 124 -12.88 7.19 11.03
N ARG A 125 -13.69 6.87 12.05
CA ARG A 125 -14.49 7.87 12.76
C ARG A 125 -13.65 8.98 13.39
N GLN A 126 -12.55 8.60 14.02
CA GLN A 126 -11.63 9.52 14.68
C GLN A 126 -10.88 10.37 13.65
N GLU A 127 -10.48 9.75 12.54
CA GLU A 127 -9.83 10.43 11.42
C GLU A 127 -10.73 11.49 10.80
N ALA A 128 -11.97 11.14 10.44
CA ALA A 128 -12.92 12.10 9.88
C ALA A 128 -13.23 13.25 10.83
N LYS A 129 -13.33 12.97 12.14
CA LYS A 129 -13.49 14.02 13.16
C LYS A 129 -12.30 14.98 13.11
N ARG A 130 -11.08 14.46 13.12
CA ARG A 130 -9.85 15.26 13.08
C ARG A 130 -9.77 16.11 11.81
N MET A 131 -10.04 15.53 10.64
CA MET A 131 -10.03 16.24 9.35
C MET A 131 -10.96 17.46 9.35
N LEU A 132 -12.19 17.30 9.87
CA LEU A 132 -13.16 18.40 9.96
C LEU A 132 -12.79 19.45 11.01
N GLU A 133 -12.04 19.08 12.04
CA GLU A 133 -11.58 19.97 13.11
C GLU A 133 -10.34 20.78 12.70
N GLU A 134 -9.38 20.13 12.03
CA GLU A 134 -8.12 20.75 11.59
C GLU A 134 -8.33 21.64 10.37
N HIS A 135 -9.21 21.26 9.45
CA HIS A 135 -9.41 21.95 8.18
C HIS A 135 -10.89 22.26 7.91
N PRO A 136 -11.48 23.22 8.64
CA PRO A 136 -12.88 23.61 8.42
C PRO A 136 -13.15 24.23 7.04
N ASP A 137 -12.11 24.71 6.35
CA ASP A 137 -12.22 25.35 5.03
C ASP A 137 -12.43 24.34 3.90
N TYR A 138 -12.07 23.08 4.12
CA TYR A 138 -12.14 22.02 3.09
C TYR A 138 -13.50 21.35 3.04
N GLY A 139 -14.33 21.54 4.05
CA GLY A 139 -15.70 21.07 4.10
C GLY A 139 -16.13 20.73 5.52
N SER A 140 -17.42 20.44 5.65
CA SER A 140 -18.09 20.22 6.94
C SER A 140 -18.80 18.87 7.02
N ILE A 141 -18.75 18.05 5.97
CA ILE A 141 -19.32 16.69 5.94
C ILE A 141 -18.40 15.70 5.20
N ILE A 142 -18.21 14.52 5.80
CA ILE A 142 -17.44 13.40 5.25
C ILE A 142 -18.34 12.16 5.24
N LEU A 143 -18.46 11.53 4.07
CA LEU A 143 -18.99 10.16 3.94
C LEU A 143 -17.82 9.18 4.04
N ARG A 144 -17.95 8.18 4.90
CA ARG A 144 -16.89 7.18 5.15
C ARG A 144 -17.47 5.78 5.41
N PRO A 145 -16.67 4.72 5.31
CA PRO A 145 -17.06 3.41 5.80
C PRO A 145 -17.43 3.43 7.29
N ALA A 146 -18.40 2.63 7.68
CA ALA A 146 -18.73 2.35 9.07
C ALA A 146 -17.71 1.36 9.68
N THR A 147 -17.72 1.23 11.01
CA THR A 147 -16.78 0.35 11.73
C THR A 147 -16.93 -1.12 11.37
N ASP A 148 -18.11 -1.52 10.90
CA ASP A 148 -18.40 -2.88 10.45
C ASP A 148 -17.90 -3.17 9.02
N ASN A 149 -17.37 -2.17 8.30
CA ASN A 149 -16.90 -2.22 6.90
C ASN A 149 -17.94 -2.72 5.88
N VAL A 150 -19.21 -2.87 6.28
CA VAL A 150 -20.32 -3.26 5.41
C VAL A 150 -21.22 -2.06 5.14
N ASN A 151 -21.40 -1.23 6.16
CA ASN A 151 -22.25 -0.04 6.09
C ASN A 151 -21.41 1.22 5.94
N TYR A 152 -22.09 2.34 5.78
CA TYR A 152 -21.49 3.66 5.70
C TYR A 152 -21.85 4.50 6.92
N ALA A 153 -21.10 5.57 7.12
CA ALA A 153 -21.38 6.55 8.15
C ALA A 153 -21.05 7.95 7.64
N ILE A 154 -21.90 8.90 7.99
CA ILE A 154 -21.68 10.32 7.77
C ILE A 154 -21.08 10.90 9.04
N THR A 155 -20.04 11.71 8.90
CA THR A 155 -19.50 12.53 9.99
C THR A 155 -19.57 13.98 9.54
N LEU A 156 -20.24 14.82 10.33
CA LEU A 156 -20.41 16.23 10.01
C LEU A 156 -20.06 17.11 11.21
N ARG A 157 -19.55 18.30 10.93
CA ARG A 157 -19.17 19.31 11.91
C ARG A 157 -19.93 20.60 11.62
N GLN A 158 -20.75 21.03 12.57
CA GLN A 158 -21.56 22.24 12.45
C GLN A 158 -21.08 23.30 13.43
N MET A 159 -21.11 24.56 13.00
CA MET A 159 -20.93 25.68 13.89
C MET A 159 -22.29 26.07 14.48
N MET A 160 -22.52 25.80 15.76
CA MET A 160 -23.72 26.25 16.48
C MET A 160 -23.39 27.51 17.31
N PRO A 161 -24.39 28.30 17.75
CA PRO A 161 -24.17 29.44 18.64
C PRO A 161 -23.48 29.07 19.97
N SER A 162 -23.65 27.82 20.42
CA SER A 162 -23.01 27.26 21.62
C SER A 162 -21.59 26.72 21.37
N GLY A 163 -21.10 26.75 20.13
CA GLY A 163 -19.80 26.23 19.72
C GLY A 163 -19.86 25.16 18.62
N PRO A 164 -18.70 24.66 18.17
CA PRO A 164 -18.62 23.60 17.16
C PRO A 164 -19.15 22.27 17.70
N VAL A 165 -20.00 21.61 16.94
CA VAL A 165 -20.58 20.29 17.29
C VAL A 165 -20.36 19.31 16.15
N THR A 166 -19.80 18.15 16.48
CA THR A 166 -19.61 17.04 15.55
C THR A 166 -20.69 15.99 15.76
N LYS A 167 -21.39 15.61 14.69
CA LYS A 167 -22.44 14.58 14.69
C LYS A 167 -22.03 13.43 13.77
N HIS A 168 -22.49 12.23 14.10
CA HIS A 168 -22.28 11.04 13.29
C HIS A 168 -23.62 10.36 13.01
N PHE A 169 -23.84 9.99 11.76
CA PHE A 169 -25.06 9.32 11.32
C PHE A 169 -24.69 7.99 10.66
N LYS A 170 -25.51 6.97 10.88
CA LYS A 170 -25.31 5.65 10.31
C LYS A 170 -26.12 5.52 9.03
N VAL A 171 -25.53 4.88 8.03
CA VAL A 171 -26.11 4.69 6.70
C VAL A 171 -26.00 3.21 6.37
N ARG A 172 -27.14 2.51 6.35
CA ARG A 172 -27.18 1.09 6.05
C ARG A 172 -27.26 0.86 4.55
N SER A 173 -26.50 -0.12 4.06
CA SER A 173 -26.64 -0.62 2.70
C SER A 173 -27.76 -1.66 2.66
N GLU A 174 -28.72 -1.50 1.76
CA GLU A 174 -29.84 -2.42 1.53
C GLU A 174 -29.94 -2.76 0.03
N ALA A 175 -30.67 -3.82 -0.32
CA ALA A 175 -30.79 -4.27 -1.72
C ALA A 175 -31.39 -3.22 -2.65
N SER A 176 -32.22 -2.31 -2.12
CA SER A 176 -32.90 -1.25 -2.87
C SER A 176 -32.27 0.14 -2.71
N GLY A 177 -31.11 0.27 -2.05
CA GLY A 177 -30.40 1.53 -1.87
C GLY A 177 -29.75 1.68 -0.49
N PHE A 178 -29.75 2.91 0.03
CA PHE A 178 -29.13 3.29 1.28
C PHE A 178 -30.16 3.88 2.25
N VAL A 179 -30.15 3.40 3.49
CA VAL A 179 -31.07 3.86 4.54
C VAL A 179 -30.30 4.69 5.56
N ILE A 180 -30.65 5.96 5.68
CA ILE A 180 -30.08 6.88 6.66
C ILE A 180 -30.82 6.66 7.99
N GLU A 181 -30.10 6.22 9.02
CA GLU A 181 -30.63 5.98 10.37
C GLU A 181 -30.81 7.31 11.10
N LEU A 182 -32.03 7.87 11.01
CA LEU A 182 -32.51 9.04 11.74
C LEU A 182 -33.73 8.64 12.57
N ASP A 183 -34.28 9.57 13.36
CA ASP A 183 -35.56 9.37 14.07
C ASP A 183 -36.70 8.99 13.10
N SER A 184 -36.64 9.53 11.88
CA SER A 184 -37.44 9.09 10.74
C SER A 184 -36.50 8.55 9.66
N PRO A 185 -36.42 7.22 9.46
CA PRO A 185 -35.51 6.62 8.49
C PRO A 185 -35.80 7.10 7.07
N VAL A 186 -34.75 7.44 6.32
CA VAL A 186 -34.85 7.91 4.93
C VAL A 186 -34.12 6.95 4.01
N THR A 187 -34.81 6.45 2.99
CA THR A 187 -34.22 5.58 1.97
C THR A 187 -33.91 6.39 0.72
N VAL A 188 -32.67 6.31 0.26
CA VAL A 188 -32.19 6.97 -0.95
C VAL A 188 -31.52 5.96 -1.88
N PRO A 189 -31.56 6.15 -3.21
CA PRO A 189 -31.08 5.15 -4.15
C PRO A 189 -29.55 5.07 -4.24
N THR A 190 -28.83 6.16 -3.98
CA THR A 190 -27.38 6.26 -4.17
C THR A 190 -26.67 6.90 -2.97
N LEU A 191 -25.38 6.65 -2.82
CA LEU A 191 -24.55 7.33 -1.80
C LEU A 191 -24.48 8.85 -2.05
N SER A 192 -24.59 9.29 -3.30
CA SER A 192 -24.55 10.72 -3.65
C SER A 192 -25.79 11.40 -3.09
N ALA A 193 -26.95 10.75 -3.26
CA ALA A 193 -28.20 11.20 -2.69
C ALA A 193 -28.19 11.23 -1.15
N VAL A 194 -27.38 10.39 -0.49
CA VAL A 194 -27.16 10.51 0.97
C VAL A 194 -26.51 11.85 1.30
N LEU A 195 -25.44 12.24 0.60
CA LEU A 195 -24.76 13.51 0.84
C LEU A 195 -25.66 14.70 0.52
N GLU A 196 -26.36 14.65 -0.62
CA GLU A 196 -27.33 15.69 -1.02
C GLU A 196 -28.44 15.85 0.02
N TYR A 197 -28.99 14.75 0.53
CA TYR A 197 -29.99 14.77 1.60
C TYR A 197 -29.49 15.59 2.80
N PHE A 198 -28.26 15.36 3.27
CA PHE A 198 -27.72 16.12 4.41
C PHE A 198 -27.49 17.59 4.07
N VAL A 199 -27.02 17.91 2.85
CA VAL A 199 -26.79 19.29 2.39
C VAL A 199 -28.10 20.08 2.30
N GLU A 200 -29.19 19.44 1.89
CA GLU A 200 -30.50 20.08 1.74
C GLU A 200 -31.27 20.18 3.07
N HIS A 201 -31.18 19.16 3.93
CA HIS A 201 -32.03 19.04 5.12
C HIS A 201 -31.43 19.66 6.37
N ILE A 202 -30.10 19.87 6.40
CA ILE A 202 -29.44 20.44 7.57
C ILE A 202 -29.17 21.94 7.36
N PRO A 203 -29.65 22.82 8.25
CA PRO A 203 -29.35 24.23 8.18
C PRO A 203 -27.87 24.50 8.48
N GLY A 204 -27.26 25.37 7.66
CA GLY A 204 -25.84 25.69 7.71
C GLY A 204 -25.12 24.98 6.58
N ASN A 205 -24.71 25.76 5.57
CA ASN A 205 -24.04 25.38 4.32
C ASN A 205 -23.09 24.19 4.47
N LEU A 206 -23.63 22.96 4.44
CA LEU A 206 -22.82 21.76 4.53
C LEU A 206 -22.11 21.59 3.20
N ARG A 207 -20.80 21.37 3.27
CA ARG A 207 -19.96 21.19 2.09
C ARG A 207 -19.25 19.86 2.20
N PRO A 208 -19.42 18.95 1.23
CA PRO A 208 -18.59 17.75 1.16
C PRO A 208 -17.12 18.13 1.29
N TYR A 209 -16.41 17.38 2.14
CA TYR A 209 -14.98 17.60 2.33
C TYR A 209 -14.23 17.33 1.03
N VAL A 210 -13.36 18.24 0.63
CA VAL A 210 -12.50 18.11 -0.54
C VAL A 210 -11.06 18.18 -0.06
N ASP A 211 -10.31 17.10 -0.26
CA ASP A 211 -8.87 17.09 0.07
C ASP A 211 -8.13 18.00 -0.92
N PRO A 212 -7.40 19.03 -0.47
CA PRO A 212 -6.54 19.83 -1.34
C PRO A 212 -5.37 18.97 -1.82
N LYS A 213 -5.54 18.25 -2.93
CA LYS A 213 -4.39 17.65 -3.62
C LYS A 213 -3.41 18.78 -3.96
N PRO A 214 -2.16 18.76 -3.45
CA PRO A 214 -1.17 19.72 -3.84
C PRO A 214 -0.72 19.38 -5.26
N TYR A 215 -1.37 20.00 -6.25
CA TYR A 215 -1.11 19.84 -7.68
C TYR A 215 -1.39 18.43 -8.22
N GLU A 216 -2.42 18.32 -9.05
CA GLU A 216 -2.59 17.21 -9.97
C GLU A 216 -1.32 17.11 -10.84
N THR A 217 -0.59 15.99 -10.82
CA THR A 217 0.58 15.76 -11.71
C THR A 217 0.17 15.55 -13.17
N ARG A 218 -1.13 15.56 -13.46
CA ARG A 218 -1.69 15.59 -14.80
C ARG A 218 -2.01 17.03 -15.17
N ILE A 219 -1.06 17.65 -15.87
CA ILE A 219 -1.32 18.88 -16.60
C ILE A 219 -2.07 18.46 -17.87
N ASP A 220 -3.39 18.62 -17.88
CA ASP A 220 -4.13 18.56 -19.14
C ASP A 220 -3.65 19.72 -20.01
N LEU A 221 -2.75 19.41 -20.94
CA LEU A 221 -2.34 20.30 -22.00
C LEU A 221 -3.58 20.54 -22.86
N CYS A 222 -4.31 21.63 -22.56
CA CYS A 222 -5.33 22.15 -23.44
C CYS A 222 -4.71 22.24 -24.86
N PRO A 223 -5.29 21.57 -25.88
CA PRO A 223 -4.75 21.65 -27.22
C PRO A 223 -4.69 23.13 -27.62
N PRO A 224 -3.60 23.61 -28.22
CA PRO A 224 -3.52 24.98 -28.65
C PRO A 224 -4.68 25.25 -29.61
N ALA A 225 -5.54 26.19 -29.22
CA ALA A 225 -6.63 26.67 -30.06
C ALA A 225 -6.07 27.02 -31.45
N MET A 226 -6.61 26.34 -32.46
CA MET A 226 -6.33 26.64 -33.87
C MET A 226 -6.56 28.14 -34.12
N PRO A 227 -5.65 28.84 -34.84
CA PRO A 227 -5.86 30.25 -35.14
C PRO A 227 -7.03 30.40 -36.12
N PRO A 228 -7.95 31.36 -35.91
CA PRO A 228 -8.97 31.67 -36.90
C PRO A 228 -8.33 32.31 -38.15
N GLU A 229 -8.86 31.93 -39.31
CA GLU A 229 -8.50 32.46 -40.63
C GLU A 229 -8.44 33.99 -40.68
N ARG A 230 -7.43 34.48 -41.40
CA ARG A 230 -7.18 35.90 -41.67
C ARG A 230 -8.22 36.48 -42.64
N GLY A 231 -8.93 37.51 -42.20
CA GLY A 231 -9.49 38.58 -43.04
C GLY A 231 -8.68 39.89 -42.90
N PRO A 232 -8.69 40.80 -43.89
CA PRO A 232 -7.62 41.80 -44.10
C PRO A 232 -7.75 43.07 -43.26
N VAL A 233 -6.59 43.57 -42.83
CA VAL A 233 -6.32 44.83 -42.10
C VAL A 233 -6.24 46.04 -43.05
N PRO A 234 -6.40 47.27 -42.51
CA PRO A 234 -5.47 48.34 -42.87
C PRO A 234 -4.82 49.04 -41.66
N ALA A 235 -3.51 48.81 -41.56
CA ALA A 235 -2.38 49.75 -41.42
C ALA A 235 -2.27 50.83 -40.29
N LYS A 236 -1.10 50.73 -39.63
CA LYS A 236 -0.18 51.75 -39.02
C LYS A 236 -0.21 51.94 -37.49
N PRO A 237 0.91 52.40 -36.87
CA PRO A 237 2.32 52.11 -37.14
C PRO A 237 3.11 51.67 -35.87
N ALA A 238 4.33 51.18 -36.11
CA ALA A 238 5.23 50.49 -35.19
C ALA A 238 5.65 51.27 -33.92
N ALA A 239 5.57 50.58 -32.78
CA ALA A 239 6.28 50.92 -31.55
C ALA A 239 7.09 49.69 -31.05
N LYS A 240 8.29 49.96 -30.54
CA LYS A 240 9.43 49.06 -30.33
C LYS A 240 9.14 47.92 -29.33
N PRO A 241 9.75 46.72 -29.47
CA PRO A 241 9.54 45.62 -28.53
C PRO A 241 10.21 45.91 -27.18
N LYS A 242 9.42 45.81 -26.10
CA LYS A 242 9.92 45.78 -24.72
C LYS A 242 10.75 44.49 -24.54
N VAL A 243 12.04 44.68 -24.32
CA VAL A 243 13.00 43.63 -23.94
C VAL A 243 12.61 43.07 -22.58
N THR A 244 12.36 41.76 -22.50
CA THR A 244 12.27 41.03 -21.23
C THR A 244 13.66 40.96 -20.60
N PRO A 245 13.80 41.16 -19.27
CA PRO A 245 15.10 41.02 -18.63
C PRO A 245 15.48 39.53 -18.61
N ARG A 246 16.44 39.14 -19.45
CA ARG A 246 17.18 37.89 -19.29
C ARG A 246 17.95 37.97 -17.98
N ALA A 247 17.53 37.24 -16.97
CA ALA A 247 18.33 36.99 -15.78
C ALA A 247 19.63 36.29 -16.22
N ARG A 248 20.74 37.03 -16.22
CA ARG A 248 22.09 36.50 -16.41
C ARG A 248 22.61 36.09 -15.04
N VAL A 249 22.59 34.80 -14.75
CA VAL A 249 23.33 34.26 -13.61
C VAL A 249 24.81 34.18 -14.03
N VAL A 250 25.66 34.93 -13.33
CA VAL A 250 27.11 34.89 -13.52
C VAL A 250 27.65 33.55 -13.02
N PRO A 251 28.65 32.93 -13.69
CA PRO A 251 29.30 31.73 -13.18
C PRO A 251 29.97 32.03 -11.84
N MET A 252 29.75 31.15 -10.86
CA MET A 252 30.36 31.26 -9.53
C MET A 252 31.88 31.08 -9.64
N ILE A 253 32.61 32.19 -9.56
CA ILE A 253 34.07 32.19 -9.47
C ILE A 253 34.43 31.59 -8.11
N ARG A 254 35.00 30.37 -8.12
CA ARG A 254 35.62 29.76 -6.94
C ARG A 254 37.03 30.35 -6.80
N SER A 255 37.21 31.23 -5.82
CA SER A 255 38.55 31.58 -5.35
C SER A 255 39.14 30.40 -4.55
N PRO A 256 40.38 29.97 -4.82
CA PRO A 256 41.04 28.94 -4.03
C PRO A 256 41.55 29.54 -2.72
N GLN A 257 41.11 29.00 -1.58
CA GLN A 257 41.73 29.26 -0.29
C GLN A 257 42.34 27.98 0.31
N PRO A 258 43.40 28.12 1.13
CA PRO A 258 44.43 27.11 1.34
C PRO A 258 44.02 26.04 2.35
N ALA A 259 44.70 24.90 2.30
CA ALA A 259 44.61 23.84 3.28
C ALA A 259 44.96 24.36 4.69
N THR A 260 43.98 24.36 5.59
CA THR A 260 44.19 24.52 7.04
C THR A 260 43.25 23.60 7.80
N ALA A 261 43.82 22.95 8.82
CA ALA A 261 43.25 21.91 9.66
C ALA A 261 41.86 22.25 10.26
N GLY A 262 41.03 21.21 10.38
CA GLY A 262 39.68 21.33 10.94
C GLY A 262 39.65 21.64 12.44
N PRO A 263 38.58 22.26 12.95
CA PRO A 263 38.40 22.57 14.37
C PRO A 263 37.97 21.33 15.19
N PRO A 264 38.33 21.23 16.49
CA PRO A 264 38.06 20.06 17.32
C PRO A 264 36.60 19.99 17.82
N LEU A 265 36.14 18.77 18.06
CA LEU A 265 34.83 18.41 18.59
C LEU A 265 34.58 18.97 20.01
N PRO A 266 33.32 19.31 20.38
CA PRO A 266 32.97 19.76 21.73
C PRO A 266 32.98 18.62 22.76
N PRO A 267 33.21 18.93 24.05
CA PRO A 267 33.35 17.94 25.13
C PRO A 267 32.00 17.35 25.60
N LYS A 268 32.04 16.08 26.01
CA LYS A 268 30.94 15.33 26.65
C LYS A 268 30.60 15.92 28.03
N PRO A 269 29.32 16.09 28.41
CA PRO A 269 28.92 16.46 29.77
C PRO A 269 29.06 15.30 30.79
N PRO A 270 29.15 15.59 32.11
CA PRO A 270 29.59 14.66 33.15
C PRO A 270 28.52 13.63 33.57
N MET A 271 28.98 12.44 34.00
CA MET A 271 28.17 11.43 34.67
C MET A 271 27.62 11.97 36.00
N GLU A 272 26.29 12.02 36.11
CA GLU A 272 25.61 12.01 37.41
C GLU A 272 25.40 10.54 37.83
N GLN A 273 25.86 10.23 39.03
CA GLN A 273 25.70 8.93 39.68
C GLN A 273 24.23 8.77 40.10
N GLU A 274 23.46 8.00 39.33
CA GLU A 274 22.16 7.51 39.76
C GLU A 274 22.29 6.09 40.32
N LYS A 275 21.64 5.91 41.46
CA LYS A 275 21.72 4.77 42.36
C LYS A 275 21.38 3.45 41.66
N GLU A 276 22.21 2.46 41.98
CA GLU A 276 22.01 1.04 41.74
C GLU A 276 20.67 0.60 42.33
N ASN A 277 19.68 0.40 41.46
CA ASN A 277 18.45 -0.29 41.82
C ASN A 277 18.75 -1.79 41.81
N GLU A 278 19.00 -2.31 43.02
CA GLU A 278 19.06 -3.72 43.36
C GLU A 278 17.79 -4.44 42.86
N TYR A 279 17.90 -5.19 41.76
CA TYR A 279 16.85 -6.09 41.30
C TYR A 279 16.95 -7.37 42.13
N ILE A 280 16.05 -7.51 43.10
CA ILE A 280 15.88 -8.75 43.87
C ILE A 280 15.30 -9.81 42.93
N GLU A 281 16.16 -10.74 42.52
CA GLU A 281 15.80 -11.94 41.78
C GLU A 281 15.13 -12.95 42.74
N PRO A 282 13.91 -13.44 42.45
CA PRO A 282 13.28 -14.45 43.29
C PRO A 282 13.99 -15.80 43.12
N ASP A 283 14.53 -16.28 44.23
CA ASP A 283 15.26 -17.53 44.39
C ASP A 283 14.47 -18.74 43.85
N HIS A 284 14.96 -19.35 42.77
CA HIS A 284 14.49 -20.62 42.24
C HIS A 284 15.66 -21.61 42.19
N PRO A 285 15.69 -22.66 43.02
CA PRO A 285 16.78 -23.62 43.02
C PRO A 285 16.58 -24.63 41.88
N GLY A 286 17.23 -24.37 40.74
CA GLY A 286 17.30 -25.31 39.64
C GLY A 286 18.43 -24.96 38.70
N LYS A 287 19.39 -25.86 38.51
CA LYS A 287 20.59 -25.69 37.66
C LYS A 287 20.24 -25.07 36.31
N GLU A 288 20.49 -23.76 36.16
CA GLU A 288 20.52 -23.12 34.86
C GLU A 288 21.81 -23.55 34.15
N MET A 289 21.66 -24.44 33.18
CA MET A 289 22.69 -24.62 32.16
C MET A 289 22.59 -23.40 31.25
N SER A 290 23.72 -22.71 31.00
CA SER A 290 23.73 -21.54 30.13
C SER A 290 23.08 -21.92 28.79
N PHE A 291 22.23 -21.06 28.23
CA PHE A 291 21.60 -21.29 26.93
C PHE A 291 22.62 -21.66 25.83
N LYS A 292 23.86 -21.17 25.99
CA LYS A 292 24.99 -21.54 25.14
C LYS A 292 25.42 -23.00 25.28
N ASP A 293 25.41 -23.53 26.49
CA ASP A 293 25.75 -24.92 26.79
C ASP A 293 24.66 -25.88 26.28
N GLU A 294 23.39 -25.48 26.39
CA GLU A 294 22.26 -26.24 25.82
C GLU A 294 22.36 -26.32 24.30
N LEU A 295 22.67 -25.19 23.66
CA LEU A 295 22.85 -25.12 22.21
C LEU A 295 24.03 -25.99 21.74
N ASP A 296 25.18 -25.89 22.41
CA ASP A 296 26.36 -26.68 22.07
C ASP A 296 26.12 -28.19 22.28
N GLN A 297 25.41 -28.57 23.34
CA GLN A 297 25.07 -29.98 23.58
C GLN A 297 24.08 -30.50 22.53
N THR A 298 23.12 -29.69 22.12
CA THR A 298 22.15 -30.02 21.07
C THR A 298 22.84 -30.21 19.71
N LEU A 299 23.77 -29.33 19.36
CA LEU A 299 24.54 -29.43 18.12
C LEU A 299 25.47 -30.65 18.09
N ARG A 300 26.08 -31.01 19.22
CA ARG A 300 26.90 -32.22 19.35
C ARG A 300 26.07 -33.49 19.16
N LYS A 301 24.92 -33.60 19.83
CA LYS A 301 24.00 -34.75 19.66
C LYS A 301 23.54 -34.92 18.22
N ARG A 302 23.20 -33.81 17.55
CA ARG A 302 22.76 -33.86 16.14
C ARG A 302 23.88 -34.31 15.20
N ARG A 303 25.13 -33.89 15.48
CA ARG A 303 26.31 -34.34 14.73
C ARG A 303 26.55 -35.84 14.92
N GLU A 304 26.49 -36.34 16.14
CA GLU A 304 26.66 -37.78 16.45
C GLU A 304 25.58 -38.65 15.83
N GLN A 305 24.32 -38.18 15.79
CA GLN A 305 23.22 -38.88 15.12
C GLN A 305 23.45 -38.99 13.61
N LEU A 306 23.96 -37.93 12.96
CA LEU A 306 24.28 -37.96 11.53
C LEU A 306 25.44 -38.92 11.23
N TYR A 307 26.49 -38.93 12.05
CA TYR A 307 27.60 -39.88 11.91
C TYR A 307 27.16 -41.33 12.15
N SER A 308 26.28 -41.56 13.13
CA SER A 308 25.73 -42.89 13.42
C SER A 308 24.77 -43.39 12.33
N ALA A 309 23.94 -42.50 11.78
CA ALA A 309 23.06 -42.81 10.66
C ALA A 309 23.88 -43.17 9.40
N SER A 310 24.97 -42.44 9.14
CA SER A 310 25.89 -42.71 8.03
C SER A 310 26.55 -44.09 8.18
N LYS A 311 27.00 -44.44 9.39
CA LYS A 311 27.62 -45.76 9.68
C LYS A 311 26.63 -46.92 9.60
N SER A 312 25.35 -46.67 9.91
CA SER A 312 24.29 -47.68 9.76
C SER A 312 23.93 -47.97 8.30
N MET A 313 24.09 -46.97 7.43
CA MET A 313 23.79 -47.11 6.00
C MET A 313 24.87 -47.90 5.25
N GLU A 314 26.14 -47.81 5.67
CA GLU A 314 27.24 -48.63 5.11
C GLU A 314 27.13 -50.13 5.46
N HIS A 315 26.51 -50.46 6.61
CA HIS A 315 26.39 -51.86 7.05
C HIS A 315 25.22 -52.62 6.40
N CYS A 316 24.23 -51.92 5.85
CA CYS A 316 23.13 -52.51 5.06
C CYS A 316 23.54 -52.84 3.61
N SER A 317 24.65 -52.29 3.11
CA SER A 317 25.09 -52.48 1.72
C SER A 317 25.94 -53.74 1.49
N LEU A 318 26.33 -54.48 2.54
CA LEU A 318 27.20 -55.67 2.42
C LEU A 318 26.48 -57.02 2.51
N SER A 319 25.16 -57.07 2.71
CA SER A 319 24.40 -58.32 2.79
C SER A 319 23.46 -58.51 1.60
N ASN A 320 24.01 -58.59 0.38
CA ASN A 320 23.29 -59.21 -0.72
C ASN A 320 24.26 -59.75 -1.80
N SER A 321 24.80 -60.93 -1.57
CA SER A 321 25.45 -61.75 -2.60
C SER A 321 24.82 -63.14 -2.61
N GLY A 322 23.74 -63.30 -3.37
CA GLY A 322 23.19 -64.60 -3.78
C GLY A 322 23.64 -64.92 -5.21
N PRO A 323 24.02 -66.17 -5.54
CA PRO A 323 24.74 -66.48 -6.77
C PRO A 323 23.84 -66.48 -8.00
N ALA A 324 24.43 -66.04 -9.12
CA ALA A 324 23.85 -66.01 -10.45
C ALA A 324 23.63 -67.43 -11.02
N SER A 325 22.49 -67.63 -11.68
CA SER A 325 22.24 -68.73 -12.61
C SER A 325 21.77 -68.11 -13.93
N GLY A 326 22.55 -68.34 -14.98
CA GLY A 326 22.39 -67.75 -16.31
C GLY A 326 21.19 -68.27 -17.12
N PRO A 327 21.01 -67.73 -18.35
CA PRO A 327 19.83 -67.94 -19.16
C PRO A 327 19.95 -69.19 -20.03
N ALA A 328 18.84 -69.90 -20.20
CA ALA A 328 18.68 -70.87 -21.26
C ALA A 328 17.62 -70.36 -22.25
N VAL A 329 18.04 -70.46 -23.52
CA VAL A 329 17.39 -70.28 -24.83
C VAL A 329 15.87 -70.46 -24.86
#